data_AF-A0A5R9L4C9-F1
#
_entry.id   AF-A0A5R9L4C9-F1
#
_cell.length_a   1.000
_cell.length_b   1.000
_cell.length_c   1.000
_cell.angle_alpha   90.00
_cell.angle_beta   90.00
_cell.angle_gamma   90.00
#
_symmetry.space_group_name_H-M   'P 1'
#
loop_
_entity.id
_entity.type
_entity.pdbx_description
1 polymer ?
#
loop_
_entity_poly.entity_id
_entity_poly.type
_entity_poly.pdbx_seq_one_letter_code
_entity_poly.pdbx_strand_id
1 'polypeptide(L)'
;MIATKPNFQTLSQGLKKVVATSKSVKSAKDQKDLVSSLSLAINKLQDGLVRKTSSAKTVSTYLDELTWVEIKEEKDRETIVGLLNSSSAWYKLELEYLETIQPVIDSGIAAKEFEAYKEAIEDLGEAISDLTSAVITLPDSNEFNDAMKELSNLL
;
A
#
# COMPACT_ATOMS: atom_id res chain seq x y z
N MET A 1 -16.04 -1.30 14.96
CA MET A 1 -14.77 -0.59 14.72
C MET A 1 -15.07 0.66 13.93
N ILE A 2 -14.63 1.83 14.42
CA ILE A 2 -14.96 3.13 13.81
C ILE A 2 -14.13 3.26 12.53
N ALA A 3 -14.80 3.02 11.39
CA ALA A 3 -14.27 3.34 10.08
C ALA A 3 -14.07 4.85 9.98
N THR A 4 -12.83 5.32 10.16
CA THR A 4 -12.46 6.69 9.81
C THR A 4 -12.49 6.80 8.29
N LYS A 5 -13.60 7.33 7.76
CA LYS A 5 -13.74 7.66 6.34
C LYS A 5 -12.54 8.48 5.85
N PRO A 6 -12.10 8.31 4.59
CA PRO A 6 -10.82 8.82 4.13
C PRO A 6 -10.75 10.35 4.02
N ASN A 7 -9.55 10.90 4.23
CA ASN A 7 -9.15 12.31 4.07
C ASN A 7 -9.37 12.87 2.63
N PHE A 8 -9.81 12.03 1.68
CA PHE A 8 -10.29 12.43 0.36
C PHE A 8 -11.48 13.38 0.43
N GLN A 9 -12.35 13.24 1.43
CA GLN A 9 -13.45 14.19 1.62
C GLN A 9 -12.94 15.60 1.92
N THR A 10 -11.90 15.73 2.74
CA THR A 10 -11.31 17.04 3.07
C THR A 10 -10.59 17.65 1.87
N LEU A 11 -9.86 16.83 1.11
CA LEU A 11 -9.17 17.28 -0.10
C LEU A 11 -10.17 17.68 -1.20
N SER A 12 -11.16 16.84 -1.50
CA SER A 12 -12.19 17.12 -2.51
C SER A 12 -13.10 18.30 -2.11
N GLN A 13 -13.43 18.45 -0.83
CA GLN A 13 -14.13 19.64 -0.33
C GLN A 13 -13.25 20.89 -0.47
N GLY A 14 -11.95 20.80 -0.15
CA GLY A 14 -10.99 21.88 -0.37
C GLY A 14 -10.98 22.34 -1.83
N LEU A 15 -10.80 21.40 -2.76
CA LEU A 15 -10.77 21.66 -4.21
C LEU A 15 -12.10 22.20 -4.74
N LYS A 16 -13.24 21.59 -4.35
CA LYS A 16 -14.58 22.10 -4.72
C LYS A 16 -14.81 23.52 -4.22
N LYS A 17 -14.36 23.83 -3.00
CA LYS A 17 -14.49 25.16 -2.43
C LYS A 17 -13.66 26.17 -3.23
N VAL A 18 -12.42 25.82 -3.62
CA VAL A 18 -11.54 26.64 -4.48
C VAL A 18 -12.22 26.98 -5.81
N VAL A 19 -12.77 25.97 -6.49
CA VAL A 19 -13.46 26.13 -7.78
C VAL A 19 -14.71 27.00 -7.62
N ALA A 20 -15.53 26.75 -6.60
CA ALA A 20 -16.77 27.47 -6.35
C ALA A 20 -16.55 28.94 -5.95
N THR A 21 -15.42 29.27 -5.32
CA THR A 21 -15.12 30.64 -4.88
C THR A 21 -14.42 31.51 -5.92
N SER A 22 -14.10 31.00 -7.10
CA SER A 22 -13.59 31.83 -8.20
C SER A 22 -14.62 32.83 -8.74
N LYS A 23 -15.91 32.69 -8.39
CA LYS A 23 -17.02 33.52 -8.89
C LYS A 23 -17.36 34.78 -8.06
N SER A 24 -16.72 35.01 -6.90
CA SER A 24 -16.88 36.27 -6.15
C SER A 24 -15.53 36.87 -5.80
N VAL A 25 -15.40 38.20 -5.94
CA VAL A 25 -14.18 38.94 -5.62
C VAL A 25 -13.84 38.71 -4.15
N LYS A 26 -12.85 37.85 -3.91
CA LYS A 26 -12.35 37.51 -2.57
C LYS A 26 -11.44 38.62 -2.04
N SER A 27 -11.59 38.94 -0.75
CA SER A 27 -10.62 39.78 -0.07
C SER A 27 -9.22 39.14 -0.12
N ALA A 28 -8.16 39.95 -0.09
CA ALA A 28 -6.79 39.44 -0.07
C ALA A 28 -6.54 38.45 1.09
N LYS A 29 -7.28 38.61 2.20
CA LYS A 29 -7.26 37.69 3.35
C LYS A 29 -7.83 36.31 3.00
N ASP A 30 -8.98 36.24 2.34
CA ASP A 30 -9.62 34.97 1.96
C ASP A 30 -8.79 34.17 0.94
N GLN A 31 -8.04 34.88 0.08
CA GLN A 31 -7.11 34.25 -0.85
C GLN A 31 -5.90 33.68 -0.09
N LYS A 32 -5.32 34.44 0.85
CA LYS A 32 -4.19 34.00 1.68
C LYS A 32 -4.53 32.76 2.53
N ASP A 33 -5.70 32.74 3.15
CA ASP A 33 -6.15 31.62 3.99
C ASP A 33 -6.36 30.35 3.16
N LEU A 34 -6.86 30.51 1.92
CA LEU A 34 -7.05 29.40 0.98
C LEU A 34 -5.72 28.81 0.51
N VAL A 35 -4.75 29.65 0.13
CA VAL A 35 -3.40 29.21 -0.26
C VAL A 35 -2.71 28.48 0.88
N SER A 36 -2.84 29.00 2.11
CA SER A 36 -2.26 28.36 3.31
C SER A 36 -2.88 26.99 3.57
N SER A 37 -4.20 26.89 3.46
CA SER A 37 -4.94 25.63 3.64
C SER A 37 -4.57 24.59 2.58
N LEU A 38 -4.42 25.01 1.33
CA LEU A 38 -4.00 24.14 0.23
C LEU A 38 -2.57 23.63 0.45
N SER A 39 -1.64 24.51 0.84
CA SER A 39 -0.25 24.15 1.13
C SER A 39 -0.17 23.11 2.25
N LEU A 40 -0.95 23.29 3.32
CA LEU A 40 -1.03 22.31 4.41
C LEU A 40 -1.60 20.96 3.94
N ALA A 41 -2.59 20.96 3.05
CA ALA A 41 -3.16 19.73 2.52
C ALA A 41 -2.16 18.98 1.62
N ILE A 42 -1.39 19.70 0.79
CA ILE A 42 -0.32 19.14 -0.04
C ILE A 42 0.76 18.50 0.83
N ASN A 43 1.26 19.22 1.84
CA ASN A 43 2.28 18.68 2.74
C ASN A 43 1.78 17.41 3.47
N LYS A 44 0.52 17.41 3.92
CA LYS A 44 -0.08 16.22 4.55
C LYS A 44 -0.19 15.03 3.61
N LEU A 45 -0.48 15.27 2.33
CA LEU A 45 -0.51 14.21 1.31
C LEU A 45 0.90 13.64 1.12
N GLN A 46 1.91 14.50 0.94
CA GLN A 46 3.30 14.08 0.79
C GLN A 46 3.79 13.26 1.99
N ASP A 47 3.61 13.76 3.21
CA ASP A 47 3.99 13.04 4.43
C ASP A 47 3.20 11.73 4.59
N GLY A 48 1.96 11.70 4.12
CA GLY A 48 1.12 10.51 4.10
C GLY A 48 1.69 9.43 3.19
N LEU A 49 2.05 9.81 1.96
CA LEU A 49 2.66 8.92 0.96
C LEU A 49 4.00 8.39 1.42
N VAL A 50 4.87 9.23 1.97
CA VAL A 50 6.18 8.81 2.52
C VAL A 50 6.01 7.77 3.65
N ARG A 51 5.05 8.00 4.55
CA ARG A 51 4.75 7.04 5.63
C ARG A 51 4.22 5.72 5.09
N LYS A 52 3.25 5.76 4.18
CA LYS A 52 2.68 4.56 3.57
C LYS A 52 3.74 3.76 2.80
N THR A 53 4.60 4.44 2.06
CA THR A 53 5.78 3.83 1.37
C THR A 53 6.65 3.07 2.37
N SER A 54 7.00 3.72 3.49
CA SER A 54 7.86 3.11 4.51
C SER A 54 7.21 1.87 5.14
N SER A 55 5.90 1.94 5.41
CA SER A 55 5.14 0.78 5.90
C SER A 55 5.09 -0.35 4.89
N ALA A 56 4.83 -0.06 3.61
CA ALA A 56 4.77 -1.06 2.54
C ALA A 56 6.09 -1.81 2.40
N LYS A 57 7.20 -1.07 2.35
CA LYS A 57 8.55 -1.66 2.33
C LYS A 57 8.83 -2.53 3.55
N THR A 58 8.45 -2.06 4.75
CA THR A 58 8.67 -2.83 5.98
C THR A 58 7.94 -4.17 5.94
N VAL A 59 6.67 -4.17 5.54
CA VAL A 59 5.87 -5.39 5.44
C VAL A 59 6.40 -6.31 4.33
N SER A 60 6.69 -5.76 3.15
CA SER A 60 7.30 -6.50 2.04
C SER A 60 8.59 -7.21 2.50
N THR A 61 9.50 -6.51 3.17
CA THR A 61 10.73 -7.12 3.71
C THR A 61 10.44 -8.29 4.66
N TYR A 62 9.49 -8.16 5.58
CA TYR A 62 9.15 -9.27 6.49
C TYR A 62 8.47 -10.44 5.78
N LEU A 63 7.65 -10.19 4.75
CA LEU A 63 7.05 -11.25 3.96
C LEU A 63 8.13 -12.00 3.16
N ASP A 64 9.08 -11.28 2.58
CA ASP A 64 10.22 -11.87 1.87
C ASP A 64 11.08 -12.73 2.81
N GLU A 65 11.37 -12.23 4.02
CA GLU A 65 12.10 -13.00 5.03
C GLU A 65 11.36 -14.30 5.42
N LEU A 66 10.02 -14.24 5.55
CA LEU A 66 9.20 -15.41 5.85
C LEU A 66 9.24 -16.48 4.76
N THR A 67 9.51 -16.10 3.50
CA THR A 67 9.64 -17.05 2.37
C THR A 67 10.80 -18.03 2.58
N TRP A 68 11.80 -17.67 3.40
CA TRP A 68 12.98 -18.48 3.66
C TRP A 68 12.94 -19.22 5.00
N VAL A 69 11.86 -19.09 5.77
CA VAL A 69 11.73 -19.72 7.08
C VAL A 69 11.34 -21.19 6.93
N GLU A 70 12.09 -22.07 7.59
CA GLU A 70 11.75 -23.49 7.69
C GLU A 70 10.53 -23.68 8.61
N ILE A 71 9.41 -24.13 8.03
CA ILE A 71 8.16 -24.37 8.77
C ILE A 71 8.16 -25.79 9.31
N LYS A 72 8.24 -25.94 10.64
CA LYS A 72 8.32 -27.24 11.32
C LYS A 72 6.98 -27.71 11.89
N GLU A 73 6.12 -26.77 12.24
CA GLU A 73 4.84 -27.03 12.88
C GLU A 73 3.68 -26.44 12.04
N GLU A 74 2.56 -27.17 11.96
CA GLU A 74 1.36 -26.68 11.24
C GLU A 74 0.84 -25.37 11.84
N LYS A 75 1.00 -25.17 13.16
CA LYS A 75 0.62 -23.92 13.82
C LYS A 75 1.40 -22.70 13.31
N ASP A 76 2.67 -22.88 12.98
CA ASP A 76 3.49 -21.82 12.41
C ASP A 76 3.01 -21.51 10.98
N ARG A 77 2.67 -22.56 10.22
CA ARG A 77 2.05 -22.43 8.90
C ARG A 77 0.74 -21.64 8.96
N GLU A 78 -0.18 -22.01 9.86
CA GLU A 78 -1.45 -21.31 10.08
C GLU A 78 -1.24 -19.83 10.43
N THR A 79 -0.23 -19.55 11.27
CA THR A 79 0.13 -18.18 11.66
C THR A 79 0.60 -17.37 10.46
N ILE A 80 1.50 -17.93 9.64
CA ILE A 80 2.00 -17.29 8.42
C ILE A 80 0.87 -17.05 7.43
N VAL A 81 -0.03 -18.02 7.23
CA VAL A 81 -1.22 -17.86 6.38
C VAL A 81 -2.13 -16.74 6.89
N GLY A 82 -2.30 -16.61 8.21
CA GLY A 82 -3.04 -15.50 8.82
C GLY A 82 -2.43 -14.12 8.53
N LEU A 83 -1.10 -14.01 8.62
CA LEU A 83 -0.35 -12.80 8.28
C LEU A 83 -0.44 -12.47 6.79
N LEU A 84 -0.32 -13.49 5.93
CA LEU A 84 -0.45 -13.36 4.48
C LEU A 84 -1.85 -12.86 4.07
N ASN A 85 -2.90 -13.40 4.68
CA ASN A 85 -4.28 -12.95 4.45
C ASN A 85 -4.48 -11.49 4.88
N SER A 86 -3.91 -11.11 6.02
CA SER A 86 -3.98 -9.74 6.52
C SER A 86 -3.23 -8.77 5.60
N SER A 87 -2.06 -9.18 5.12
CA SER A 87 -1.24 -8.40 4.17
C SER A 87 -1.93 -8.26 2.82
N SER A 88 -2.56 -9.32 2.32
CA SER A 88 -3.36 -9.31 1.09
C SER A 88 -4.58 -8.39 1.19
N ALA A 89 -5.26 -8.38 2.34
CA ALA A 89 -6.37 -7.47 2.57
C ALA A 89 -5.91 -6.01 2.61
N TRP A 90 -4.77 -5.75 3.25
CA TRP A 90 -4.17 -4.41 3.28
C TRP A 90 -3.71 -3.96 1.89
N TYR A 91 -3.01 -4.80 1.14
CA TYR A 91 -2.59 -4.53 -0.24
C TYR A 91 -3.75 -4.09 -1.14
N LYS A 92 -4.90 -4.78 -1.07
CA LYS A 92 -6.11 -4.40 -1.82
C LYS A 92 -6.61 -3.00 -1.47
N LEU A 93 -6.64 -2.65 -0.19
CA LEU A 93 -7.03 -1.30 0.25
C LEU A 93 -6.07 -0.23 -0.26
N GLU A 94 -4.79 -0.56 -0.37
CA GLU A 94 -3.78 0.37 -0.88
C GLU A 94 -3.84 0.54 -2.40
N LEU A 95 -4.21 -0.50 -3.16
CA LEU A 95 -4.55 -0.38 -4.58
C LEU A 95 -5.75 0.55 -4.81
N GLU A 96 -6.83 0.38 -4.06
CA GLU A 96 -7.99 1.28 -4.10
C GLU A 96 -7.61 2.73 -3.75
N TYR A 97 -6.67 2.89 -2.81
CA TYR A 97 -6.15 4.21 -2.44
C TYR A 97 -5.36 4.85 -3.57
N LEU A 98 -4.49 4.09 -4.27
CA LEU A 98 -3.75 4.57 -5.45
C LEU A 98 -4.70 5.11 -6.52
N GLU A 99 -5.74 4.35 -6.87
CA GLU A 99 -6.76 4.77 -7.83
C GLU A 99 -7.49 6.05 -7.38
N THR A 100 -7.81 6.14 -6.10
CA THR A 100 -8.54 7.29 -5.53
C THR A 100 -7.74 8.59 -5.60
N ILE A 101 -6.42 8.52 -5.40
CA ILE A 101 -5.57 9.72 -5.38
C ILE A 101 -4.98 10.06 -6.74
N GLN A 102 -4.98 9.14 -7.71
CA GLN A 102 -4.46 9.35 -9.07
C GLN A 102 -4.86 10.70 -9.70
N PRO A 103 -6.13 11.16 -9.65
CA PRO A 103 -6.51 12.43 -10.27
C PRO A 103 -5.84 13.67 -9.64
N VAL A 104 -5.46 13.57 -8.36
CA VAL A 104 -4.72 14.64 -7.66
C VAL A 104 -3.27 14.65 -8.12
N ILE A 105 -2.70 13.47 -8.32
CA ILE A 105 -1.31 13.28 -8.77
C ILE A 105 -1.15 13.72 -10.23
N ASP A 106 -2.14 13.48 -11.08
CA ASP A 106 -2.17 13.93 -12.48
C ASP A 106 -2.06 15.47 -12.60
N SER A 107 -2.37 16.21 -11.51
CA SER A 107 -2.17 17.66 -11.41
C SER A 107 -0.74 18.07 -11.04
N GLY A 108 0.20 17.11 -10.96
CA GLY A 108 1.61 17.30 -10.60
C GLY A 108 1.89 17.42 -9.09
N ILE A 109 0.88 17.21 -8.25
CA ILE A 109 1.01 17.33 -6.79
C ILE A 109 1.57 16.02 -6.23
N ALA A 110 2.66 16.09 -5.46
CA ALA A 110 3.25 14.94 -4.77
C ALA A 110 3.64 13.76 -5.68
N ALA A 111 3.89 14.01 -6.98
CA ALA A 111 4.14 12.96 -7.97
C ALA A 111 5.34 12.07 -7.61
N LYS A 112 6.42 12.66 -7.10
CA LYS A 112 7.60 11.90 -6.66
C LYS A 112 7.29 10.95 -5.50
N GLU A 113 6.59 11.45 -4.49
CA GLU A 113 6.19 10.64 -3.34
C GLU A 113 5.18 9.55 -3.74
N PHE A 114 4.34 9.83 -4.74
CA PHE A 114 3.39 8.87 -5.28
C PHE A 114 4.06 7.74 -6.05
N GLU A 115 5.02 8.03 -6.93
CA GLU A 115 5.75 6.97 -7.66
C GLU A 115 6.48 6.04 -6.70
N ALA A 116 7.20 6.60 -5.71
CA ALA A 116 7.88 5.79 -4.69
C ALA A 116 6.89 4.94 -3.87
N TYR A 117 5.69 5.47 -3.62
CA TYR A 117 4.64 4.74 -2.93
C TYR A 117 4.07 3.61 -3.79
N LYS A 118 3.84 3.87 -5.08
CA LYS A 118 3.35 2.88 -6.04
C LYS A 118 4.33 1.72 -6.21
N GLU A 119 5.61 2.00 -6.41
CA GLU A 119 6.67 0.99 -6.46
C GLU A 119 6.65 0.12 -5.19
N ALA A 120 6.57 0.73 -4.00
CA ALA A 120 6.52 -0.03 -2.75
C ALA A 120 5.27 -0.90 -2.58
N ILE A 121 4.15 -0.53 -3.21
CA ILE A 121 2.93 -1.34 -3.23
C ILE A 121 3.05 -2.48 -4.24
N GLU A 122 3.71 -2.26 -5.38
CA GLU A 122 4.06 -3.32 -6.34
C GLU A 122 4.97 -4.37 -5.68
N ASP A 123 6.06 -3.93 -5.02
CA ASP A 123 6.98 -4.80 -4.25
C ASP A 123 6.22 -5.62 -3.18
N LEU A 124 5.26 -5.00 -2.48
CA LEU A 124 4.42 -5.69 -1.50
C LEU A 124 3.55 -6.77 -2.16
N GLY A 125 3.01 -6.50 -3.35
CA GLY A 125 2.24 -7.47 -4.12
C GLY A 125 3.08 -8.69 -4.54
N GLU A 126 4.33 -8.46 -4.96
CA GLU A 126 5.30 -9.51 -5.29
C GLU A 126 5.63 -10.35 -4.06
N ALA A 127 6.00 -9.73 -2.94
CA ALA A 127 6.31 -10.43 -1.68
C ALA A 127 5.13 -11.30 -1.19
N ILE A 128 3.89 -10.82 -1.33
CA ILE A 128 2.68 -11.59 -1.03
C ILE A 128 2.56 -12.81 -1.95
N SER A 129 2.78 -12.62 -3.25
CA SER A 129 2.71 -13.69 -4.24
C SER A 129 3.76 -14.78 -4.00
N ASP A 130 4.98 -14.37 -3.67
CA ASP A 130 6.10 -15.27 -3.41
C ASP A 130 5.87 -16.10 -2.15
N LEU A 131 5.47 -15.45 -1.05
CA LEU A 131 5.17 -16.16 0.19
C LEU A 131 3.95 -17.09 0.03
N THR A 132 2.94 -16.67 -0.73
CA THR A 132 1.80 -17.54 -1.08
C THR A 132 2.29 -18.81 -1.79
N SER A 133 3.18 -18.62 -2.77
CA SER A 133 3.73 -19.73 -3.54
C SER A 133 4.53 -20.67 -2.65
N ALA A 134 5.39 -20.14 -1.77
CA ALA A 134 6.23 -20.93 -0.87
C ALA A 134 5.46 -21.69 0.21
N VAL A 135 4.42 -21.09 0.80
CA VAL A 135 3.73 -21.64 1.97
C VAL A 135 2.49 -22.47 1.60
N ILE A 136 1.85 -22.14 0.48
CA ILE A 136 0.59 -22.73 0.07
C ILE A 136 0.78 -23.57 -1.20
N THR A 137 1.32 -23.00 -2.27
CA THR A 137 1.28 -23.64 -3.60
C THR A 137 2.34 -24.74 -3.79
N LEU A 138 3.59 -24.49 -3.41
CA LEU A 138 4.69 -25.45 -3.60
C LEU A 138 4.58 -26.71 -2.73
N PRO A 139 4.21 -26.63 -1.43
CA PRO A 139 4.05 -27.83 -0.60
C PRO A 139 2.94 -28.76 -1.11
N ASP A 140 1.91 -28.20 -1.73
CA ASP A 140 0.77 -28.95 -2.29
C ASP A 140 1.01 -29.41 -3.75
N SER A 141 2.16 -29.07 -4.35
CA SER A 141 2.54 -29.45 -5.71
C SER A 141 3.16 -30.85 -5.73
N ASN A 142 2.58 -31.76 -6.52
CA ASN A 142 3.14 -33.11 -6.74
C ASN A 142 4.54 -33.05 -7.35
N GLU A 143 4.79 -32.14 -8.29
CA GLU A 143 6.08 -32.01 -8.99
C GLU A 143 7.19 -31.51 -8.05
N PHE A 144 6.88 -30.57 -7.15
CA PHE A 144 7.84 -30.10 -6.15
C PHE A 144 8.18 -31.20 -5.15
N ASN A 145 7.16 -31.93 -4.68
CA ASN A 145 7.35 -33.04 -3.76
C ASN A 145 8.15 -34.19 -4.40
N ASP A 146 7.89 -34.50 -5.67
CA ASP A 146 8.63 -35.52 -6.42
C ASP A 146 10.10 -35.10 -6.64
N ALA A 147 10.35 -33.85 -7.03
CA ALA A 147 11.71 -33.31 -7.19
C ALA A 147 12.50 -33.29 -5.87
N MET A 148 11.87 -32.91 -4.75
CA MET A 148 12.49 -32.96 -3.43
C MET A 148 12.80 -34.38 -2.98
N LYS A 149 11.95 -35.35 -3.33
CA LYS A 149 12.16 -36.77 -3.04
C LYS A 149 13.31 -37.35 -3.84
N GLU A 150 13.44 -36.97 -5.11
CA GLU A 150 14.59 -37.34 -5.94
C GLU A 150 15.90 -36.74 -5.38
N LEU A 151 15.90 -35.46 -4.98
CA LEU A 151 17.04 -34.82 -4.34
C LEU A 151 17.44 -35.49 -3.02
N SER A 152 16.48 -35.87 -2.17
CA SER A 152 16.77 -36.58 -0.92
C SER A 152 17.34 -37.98 -1.13
N ASN A 153 17.08 -38.60 -2.30
CA ASN A 153 17.61 -39.91 -2.65
C ASN A 153 19.01 -39.84 -3.30
N LEU A 154 19.49 -38.63 -3.63
CA LEU A 154 20.82 -38.39 -4.22
C LEU A 154 21.87 -37.96 -3.18
N LEU A 155 21.46 -37.73 -1.94
CA LEU A 155 22.32 -37.44 -0.77
C LEU A 155 22.46 -38.68 0.13
#